data_AF-A0A818WC84-F1
#
_entry.id   AF-A0A818WC84-F1
#
_cell.length_a   1.000
_cell.length_b   1.000
_cell.length_c   1.000
_cell.angle_alpha   90.00
_cell.angle_beta   90.00
_cell.angle_gamma   90.00
#
_symmetry.space_group_name_H-M   'P 1'
#
loop_
_entity.id
_entity.type
_entity.pdbx_description
1 polymer ?
#
loop_
_entity_poly.entity_id
_entity_poly.type
_entity_poly.pdbx_seq_one_letter_code
_entity_poly.pdbx_strand_id
1 'polypeptide(L)'
;MLSNDAELKLINEFNHKYQSVKAIWWYTRESCVYRLLNKALRIQNVDILFLFRNVIRDIFEQLRAHQCQEHITVYRGQVISKEELNQLRESMGNIISMNSFLSTTLNRRVAVEFLQESISSSSVSDDVVPILFEIEADPCVLDDTSQDNRRPFAKVAGLSAYEDESEVLFMLGSIFCLNEIYYEQSSADSTMSIIRMTLCGDHDNDLKQLYDHMKKEYHREEANLLSLGDTMFDMGKFDLAEKYYCRSLRELPSDDSSLSELYHNLGMVADAKGDLKKVIEAKKSSKVHPELISIAAMSNLIALV
;
A
#
# COMPACT_ATOMS: atom_id res chain seq x y z
N MET A 1 2.98 -16.88 16.67
CA MET A 1 3.43 -15.54 17.12
C MET A 1 4.84 -15.66 17.66
N LEU A 2 5.79 -14.91 17.09
CA LEU A 2 7.18 -14.85 17.58
C LEU A 2 7.21 -14.15 18.96
N SER A 3 8.15 -14.52 19.83
CA SER A 3 8.38 -13.79 21.09
C SER A 3 8.97 -12.40 20.80
N ASN A 4 8.74 -11.42 21.69
CA ASN A 4 9.31 -10.07 21.55
C ASN A 4 10.83 -10.09 21.36
N ASP A 5 11.54 -11.02 22.00
CA ASP A 5 12.99 -11.17 21.86
C ASP A 5 13.42 -11.68 20.48
N ALA A 6 12.61 -12.55 19.86
CA ALA A 6 12.86 -13.01 18.50
C ALA A 6 12.60 -11.89 17.48
N GLU A 7 11.56 -11.07 17.70
CA GLU A 7 11.29 -9.90 16.85
C GLU A 7 12.40 -8.85 16.95
N LEU A 8 12.89 -8.55 18.16
CA LEU A 8 14.01 -7.61 18.36
C LEU A 8 15.28 -8.07 17.67
N LYS A 9 15.57 -9.38 17.69
CA LYS A 9 16.72 -9.94 16.94
C LYS A 9 16.57 -9.74 15.44
N LEU A 10 15.37 -9.95 14.89
CA LEU A 10 15.10 -9.72 13.47
C LEU A 10 15.22 -8.25 13.08
N ILE A 11 14.75 -7.33 13.93
CA ILE A 11 14.91 -5.88 13.71
C ILE A 11 16.40 -5.50 13.69
N ASN A 12 17.16 -5.98 14.67
CA ASN A 12 18.60 -5.73 14.72
C ASN A 12 19.31 -6.32 13.50
N GLU A 13 18.95 -7.54 13.09
CA GLU A 13 19.49 -8.17 11.90
C GLU A 13 19.19 -7.34 10.64
N PHE A 14 17.95 -6.90 10.46
CA PHE A 14 17.56 -6.04 9.35
C PHE A 14 18.40 -4.75 9.33
N ASN A 15 18.51 -4.07 10.48
CA ASN A 15 19.23 -2.81 10.56
C ASN A 15 20.73 -2.93 10.20
N HIS A 16 21.35 -4.09 10.44
CA HIS A 16 22.79 -4.29 10.22
C HIS A 16 23.13 -5.03 8.92
N LYS A 17 22.20 -5.84 8.39
CA LYS A 17 22.44 -6.73 7.25
C LYS A 17 21.59 -6.40 6.03
N TYR A 18 20.72 -5.40 6.10
CA TYR A 18 19.93 -5.01 4.93
C TYR A 18 20.83 -4.58 3.78
N GLN A 19 20.53 -5.09 2.59
CA GLN A 19 21.16 -4.73 1.33
C GLN A 19 20.05 -4.63 0.30
N SER A 20 20.13 -3.64 -0.60
CA SER A 20 19.10 -3.40 -1.62
C SER A 20 18.83 -4.62 -2.50
N VAL A 21 19.85 -5.46 -2.77
CA VAL A 21 19.72 -6.72 -3.51
C VAL A 21 18.95 -7.82 -2.78
N LYS A 22 18.69 -7.67 -1.47
CA LYS A 22 17.92 -8.62 -0.64
C LYS A 22 16.56 -8.08 -0.20
N ALA A 23 16.06 -7.00 -0.81
CA ALA A 23 14.78 -6.41 -0.43
C ALA A 23 13.60 -7.39 -0.55
N ILE A 24 13.47 -8.13 -1.66
CA ILE A 24 12.42 -9.16 -1.82
C ILE A 24 12.59 -10.30 -0.79
N TRP A 25 13.82 -10.73 -0.53
CA TRP A 25 14.11 -11.73 0.51
C TRP A 25 13.63 -11.28 1.89
N TRP A 26 13.93 -10.04 2.28
CA TRP A 26 13.48 -9.47 3.54
C TRP A 26 11.96 -9.29 3.61
N TYR A 27 11.34 -8.98 2.47
CA TYR A 27 9.90 -8.81 2.36
C TYR A 27 9.15 -10.15 2.47
N THR A 28 9.64 -11.21 1.84
CA THR A 28 8.98 -12.53 1.82
C THR A 28 9.27 -13.35 3.07
N ARG A 29 10.38 -13.10 3.77
CA ARG A 29 10.70 -13.76 5.04
C ARG A 29 9.66 -13.44 6.12
N GLU A 30 9.22 -14.46 6.84
CA GLU A 30 8.41 -14.29 8.05
C GLU A 30 9.17 -13.42 9.08
N SER A 31 8.82 -12.13 9.10
CA SER A 31 9.54 -11.12 9.88
C SER A 31 8.63 -9.96 10.27
N CYS A 32 9.16 -9.08 11.13
CA CYS A 32 8.49 -7.81 11.43
C CYS A 32 8.42 -6.89 10.21
N VAL A 33 9.35 -7.00 9.26
CA VAL A 33 9.41 -6.16 8.05
C VAL A 33 8.16 -6.39 7.20
N TYR A 34 7.92 -7.64 6.81
CA TYR A 34 6.72 -8.06 6.08
C TYR A 34 5.43 -7.57 6.76
N ARG A 35 5.28 -7.85 8.06
CA ARG A 35 4.07 -7.53 8.82
C ARG A 35 3.84 -6.03 8.97
N LEU A 36 4.88 -5.27 9.31
CA LEU A 36 4.79 -3.83 9.51
C LEU A 36 4.51 -3.12 8.19
N LEU A 37 5.20 -3.51 7.11
CA LEU A 37 4.99 -2.93 5.79
C LEU A 37 3.57 -3.20 5.28
N ASN A 38 3.12 -4.46 5.29
CA ASN A 38 1.74 -4.80 4.87
C ASN A 38 0.67 -4.17 5.76
N LYS A 39 0.91 -4.06 7.07
CA LYS A 39 0.00 -3.35 7.98
C LYS A 39 -0.07 -1.87 7.63
N ALA A 40 1.08 -1.22 7.43
CA ALA A 40 1.16 0.19 7.08
C ALA A 40 0.50 0.49 5.73
N LEU A 41 0.66 -0.38 4.73
CA LEU A 41 -0.01 -0.29 3.44
C LEU A 41 -1.54 -0.35 3.60
N ARG A 42 -2.06 -1.31 4.36
CA ARG A 42 -3.51 -1.47 4.60
C ARG A 42 -4.16 -0.28 5.29
N ILE A 43 -3.50 0.31 6.29
CA ILE A 43 -4.04 1.46 7.03
C ILE A 43 -3.52 2.81 6.50
N GLN A 44 -2.81 2.80 5.37
CA GLN A 44 -2.16 3.97 4.75
C GLN A 44 -1.35 4.81 5.74
N ASN A 45 -0.56 4.16 6.60
CA ASN A 45 0.28 4.84 7.59
C ASN A 45 1.50 5.48 6.91
N VAL A 46 1.35 6.75 6.53
CA VAL A 46 2.38 7.52 5.81
C VAL A 46 3.72 7.55 6.54
N ASP A 47 3.74 7.62 7.87
CA ASP A 47 5.00 7.67 8.64
C ASP A 47 5.84 6.38 8.48
N ILE A 48 5.17 5.23 8.55
CA ILE A 48 5.81 3.91 8.41
C ILE A 48 6.15 3.67 6.93
N LEU A 49 5.27 4.04 6.00
CA LEU A 49 5.56 3.92 4.57
C LEU A 49 6.76 4.76 4.16
N PHE A 50 6.90 5.98 4.72
CA PHE A 50 8.07 6.80 4.50
C PHE A 50 9.34 6.14 5.04
N LEU A 51 9.28 5.49 6.21
CA LEU A 51 10.40 4.71 6.74
C LEU A 51 10.80 3.55 5.80
N PHE A 52 9.81 2.87 5.21
CA PHE A 52 10.04 1.77 4.28
C PHE A 52 10.25 2.23 2.82
N ARG A 53 10.25 3.53 2.51
CA ARG A 53 10.29 4.03 1.11
C ARG A 53 11.46 3.46 0.29
N ASN A 54 12.64 3.34 0.92
CA ASN A 54 13.82 2.78 0.28
C ASN A 54 13.66 1.27 0.04
N VAL A 55 13.06 0.54 0.99
CA VAL A 55 12.75 -0.89 0.81
C VAL A 55 11.74 -1.09 -0.31
N ILE A 56 10.68 -0.26 -0.34
CA ILE A 56 9.68 -0.28 -1.41
C ILE A 56 10.32 -0.01 -2.77
N ARG A 57 11.21 1.00 -2.86
CA ARG A 57 11.98 1.31 -4.07
C ARG A 57 12.88 0.13 -4.47
N ASP A 58 13.60 -0.47 -3.52
CA ASP A 58 14.49 -1.59 -3.81
C ASP A 58 13.70 -2.84 -4.26
N ILE A 59 12.52 -3.10 -3.70
CA ILE A 59 11.61 -4.15 -4.18
C ILE A 59 11.15 -3.84 -5.61
N PHE A 60 10.74 -2.61 -5.88
CA PHE A 60 10.34 -2.17 -7.22
C PHE A 60 11.45 -2.43 -8.24
N GLU A 61 12.68 -2.02 -7.93
CA GLU A 61 13.84 -2.22 -8.78
C GLU A 61 14.13 -3.69 -9.05
N GLN A 62 14.05 -4.54 -8.03
CA GLN A 62 14.23 -5.98 -8.20
C GLN A 62 13.13 -6.62 -9.05
N LEU A 63 11.86 -6.26 -8.81
CA LEU A 63 10.74 -6.75 -9.60
C LEU A 63 10.88 -6.31 -11.06
N ARG A 64 11.27 -5.05 -11.30
CA ARG A 64 11.50 -4.52 -12.65
C ARG A 64 12.62 -5.25 -13.37
N ALA A 65 13.73 -5.53 -12.67
CA ALA A 65 14.85 -6.29 -13.23
C ALA A 65 14.48 -7.75 -13.59
N HIS A 66 13.47 -8.31 -12.93
CA HIS A 66 12.98 -9.68 -13.13
C HIS A 66 11.57 -9.73 -13.73
N GLN A 67 11.15 -8.66 -14.40
CA GLN A 67 9.81 -8.53 -14.95
C GLN A 67 9.43 -9.75 -15.79
N CYS A 68 8.27 -10.34 -15.50
CA CYS A 68 7.73 -11.44 -16.30
C CYS A 68 7.58 -11.01 -17.76
N GLN A 69 8.02 -11.88 -18.68
CA GLN A 69 8.01 -11.65 -20.13
C GLN A 69 6.92 -12.43 -20.87
N GLU A 70 6.29 -13.37 -20.19
CA GLU A 70 5.23 -14.22 -20.74
C GLU A 70 3.91 -13.92 -20.05
N HIS A 71 2.82 -14.13 -20.79
CA HIS A 71 1.47 -14.15 -20.23
C HIS A 71 1.34 -15.32 -19.25
N ILE A 72 0.88 -15.04 -18.04
CA ILE A 72 0.73 -16.05 -16.98
C ILE A 72 -0.66 -15.96 -16.33
N THR A 73 -1.11 -17.09 -15.78
CA THR A 73 -2.25 -17.13 -14.86
C THR A 73 -1.74 -17.49 -13.48
N VAL A 74 -2.10 -16.68 -12.48
CA VAL A 74 -1.70 -16.87 -11.09
C VAL A 74 -2.92 -16.92 -10.18
N TYR A 75 -2.74 -17.52 -9.00
CA TYR A 75 -3.81 -17.84 -8.08
C TYR A 75 -3.51 -17.31 -6.68
N ARG A 76 -4.55 -16.87 -5.98
CA ARG A 76 -4.48 -16.47 -4.57
C ARG A 76 -5.77 -16.84 -3.84
N GLY A 77 -5.66 -17.72 -2.86
CA GLY A 77 -6.76 -18.08 -1.97
C GLY A 77 -6.80 -17.15 -0.76
N GLN A 78 -7.99 -16.68 -0.40
CA GLN A 78 -8.22 -15.98 0.87
C GLN A 78 -9.67 -16.06 1.33
N VAL A 79 -9.90 -15.73 2.59
CA VAL A 79 -11.24 -15.60 3.16
C VAL A 79 -11.59 -14.11 3.23
N ILE A 80 -12.77 -13.76 2.75
CA ILE A 80 -13.31 -12.38 2.82
C ILE A 80 -14.70 -12.38 3.46
N SER A 81 -15.21 -11.21 3.82
CA SER A 81 -16.60 -11.10 4.30
C SER A 81 -17.61 -11.27 3.16
N LYS A 82 -18.83 -11.71 3.49
CA LYS A 82 -19.95 -11.73 2.53
C LYS A 82 -20.23 -10.35 1.94
N GLU A 83 -20.09 -9.31 2.76
CA GLU A 83 -20.25 -7.91 2.36
C GLU A 83 -19.22 -7.51 1.31
N GLU A 84 -17.94 -7.80 1.55
CA GLU A 84 -16.86 -7.55 0.59
C GLU A 84 -17.07 -8.30 -0.73
N LEU A 85 -17.55 -9.56 -0.67
CA LEU A 85 -17.90 -10.31 -1.88
C LEU A 85 -19.05 -9.66 -2.66
N ASN A 86 -20.05 -9.11 -1.96
CA ASN A 86 -21.16 -8.39 -2.61
C ASN A 86 -20.67 -7.08 -3.25
N GLN A 87 -19.79 -6.33 -2.59
CA GLN A 87 -19.17 -5.13 -3.16
C GLN A 87 -18.36 -5.43 -4.43
N LEU A 88 -17.64 -6.55 -4.46
CA LEU A 88 -16.97 -7.02 -5.67
C LEU A 88 -17.97 -7.34 -6.78
N ARG A 89 -19.11 -7.98 -6.47
CA ARG A 89 -20.18 -8.25 -7.45
C ARG A 89 -20.85 -6.99 -7.99
N GLU A 90 -21.01 -5.96 -7.17
CA GLU A 90 -21.53 -4.67 -7.63
C GLU A 90 -20.51 -3.93 -8.51
N SER A 91 -19.22 -4.25 -8.34
CA SER A 91 -18.11 -3.67 -9.09
C SER A 91 -17.71 -4.49 -10.34
N MET A 92 -18.55 -5.42 -10.78
CA MET A 92 -18.30 -6.24 -11.98
C MET A 92 -18.04 -5.37 -13.21
N GLY A 93 -16.94 -5.65 -13.93
CA GLY A 93 -16.50 -4.86 -15.08
C GLY A 93 -15.71 -3.60 -14.74
N ASN A 94 -15.55 -3.26 -13.45
CA ASN A 94 -14.71 -2.14 -13.01
C ASN A 94 -13.27 -2.58 -12.73
N ILE A 95 -12.41 -1.58 -12.50
CA ILE A 95 -11.02 -1.77 -12.08
C ILE A 95 -10.95 -1.78 -10.56
N ILE A 96 -10.17 -2.71 -10.01
CA ILE A 96 -9.81 -2.78 -8.60
C ILE A 96 -8.31 -2.52 -8.45
N SER A 97 -7.91 -1.85 -7.37
CA SER A 97 -6.51 -1.61 -7.03
C SER A 97 -6.14 -2.32 -5.74
N MET A 98 -4.97 -2.96 -5.72
CA MET A 98 -4.45 -3.61 -4.52
C MET A 98 -3.53 -2.64 -3.77
N ASN A 99 -3.96 -2.22 -2.58
CA ASN A 99 -3.22 -1.25 -1.75
C ASN A 99 -1.92 -1.82 -1.14
N SER A 100 -1.70 -3.13 -1.24
CA SER A 100 -0.47 -3.79 -0.80
C SER A 100 0.17 -4.56 -1.95
N PHE A 101 1.38 -5.08 -1.74
CA PHE A 101 1.94 -6.06 -2.67
C PHE A 101 1.05 -7.29 -2.72
N LEU A 102 0.83 -7.83 -3.92
CA LEU A 102 0.00 -9.01 -4.12
C LEU A 102 0.90 -10.23 -4.33
N SER A 103 0.99 -11.07 -3.31
CA SER A 103 1.64 -12.38 -3.39
C SER A 103 0.65 -13.40 -3.97
N THR A 104 1.09 -14.14 -4.98
CA THR A 104 0.29 -15.12 -5.73
C THR A 104 1.15 -16.34 -6.06
N THR A 105 0.54 -17.43 -6.51
CA THR A 105 1.25 -18.63 -6.95
C THR A 105 0.81 -19.07 -8.34
N LEU A 106 1.73 -19.60 -9.14
CA LEU A 106 1.41 -20.26 -10.41
C LEU A 106 0.66 -21.59 -10.19
N ASN A 107 0.72 -22.15 -8.98
CA ASN A 107 0.12 -23.43 -8.67
C ASN A 107 -1.23 -23.26 -7.96
N ARG A 108 -2.32 -23.46 -8.71
CA ARG A 108 -3.69 -23.39 -8.19
C ARG A 108 -3.90 -24.24 -6.93
N ARG A 109 -3.31 -25.43 -6.86
CA ARG A 109 -3.45 -26.34 -5.70
C ARG A 109 -2.88 -25.70 -4.44
N VAL A 110 -1.72 -25.06 -4.54
CA VAL A 110 -1.08 -24.37 -3.41
C VAL A 110 -1.97 -23.22 -2.91
N ALA A 111 -2.58 -22.44 -3.81
CA ALA A 111 -3.51 -21.38 -3.42
C ALA A 111 -4.74 -21.90 -2.67
N VAL A 112 -5.27 -23.07 -3.07
CA VAL A 112 -6.41 -23.72 -2.40
C VAL A 112 -5.99 -24.33 -1.05
N GLU A 113 -4.80 -24.90 -0.95
CA GLU A 113 -4.25 -25.43 0.32
C GLU A 113 -4.12 -24.31 1.37
N PHE A 114 -3.54 -23.15 1.01
CA PHE A 114 -3.48 -21.97 1.90
C PHE A 114 -4.85 -21.47 2.36
N LEU A 115 -5.85 -21.53 1.46
CA LEU A 115 -7.23 -21.17 1.79
C LEU A 115 -7.84 -22.14 2.81
N GLN A 116 -7.63 -23.45 2.63
CA GLN A 116 -8.13 -24.47 3.56
C GLN A 116 -7.51 -24.34 4.96
N GLU A 117 -6.22 -24.03 5.04
CA GLU A 117 -5.54 -23.72 6.30
C GLU A 117 -6.15 -22.49 6.99
N SER A 118 -6.46 -21.45 6.21
CA SER A 118 -7.10 -20.23 6.72
C SER A 118 -8.49 -20.49 7.29
N ILE A 119 -9.28 -21.35 6.64
CA ILE A 119 -10.62 -21.74 7.12
C ILE A 119 -10.51 -22.60 8.37
N SER A 120 -9.60 -23.58 8.39
CA SER A 120 -9.44 -24.53 9.51
C SER A 120 -8.91 -23.87 10.78
N SER A 121 -8.15 -22.77 10.65
CA SER A 121 -7.57 -22.03 11.78
C SER A 121 -8.50 -20.95 12.34
N SER A 122 -9.57 -20.61 11.62
CA SER A 122 -10.59 -19.64 12.02
C SER A 122 -11.78 -20.36 12.64
N SER A 123 -12.32 -19.88 13.77
CA SER A 123 -13.68 -20.22 14.15
C SER A 123 -14.61 -19.56 13.13
N VAL A 124 -14.89 -20.25 12.03
CA VAL A 124 -15.61 -19.71 10.87
C VAL A 124 -16.92 -19.10 11.37
N SER A 125 -16.99 -17.78 11.41
CA SER A 125 -18.28 -17.12 11.55
C SER A 125 -19.03 -17.35 10.25
N ASP A 126 -20.35 -17.48 10.33
CA ASP A 126 -21.20 -17.63 9.13
C ASP A 126 -21.10 -16.42 8.17
N ASP A 127 -20.34 -15.37 8.50
CA ASP A 127 -20.25 -14.12 7.76
C ASP A 127 -19.05 -14.02 6.81
N VAL A 128 -18.18 -15.04 6.80
CA VAL A 128 -17.04 -15.09 5.90
C VAL A 128 -17.21 -16.16 4.83
N VAL A 129 -16.60 -15.92 3.67
CA VAL A 129 -16.69 -16.79 2.49
C VAL A 129 -15.30 -17.04 1.91
N PRO A 130 -15.00 -18.29 1.50
CA PRO A 130 -13.75 -18.61 0.85
C PRO A 130 -13.78 -18.16 -0.61
N ILE A 131 -12.71 -17.48 -1.02
CA ILE A 131 -12.54 -17.03 -2.41
C ILE A 131 -11.19 -17.47 -2.97
N LEU A 132 -11.17 -17.68 -4.28
CA LEU A 132 -9.95 -17.89 -5.06
C LEU A 132 -9.89 -16.84 -6.17
N PHE A 133 -8.89 -15.97 -6.12
CA PHE A 133 -8.55 -15.13 -7.25
C PHE A 133 -7.84 -15.94 -8.32
N GLU A 134 -8.29 -15.79 -9.55
CA GLU A 134 -7.66 -16.27 -10.77
C GLU A 134 -7.30 -15.04 -11.61
N ILE A 135 -6.00 -14.76 -11.70
CA ILE A 135 -5.49 -13.51 -12.24
C ILE A 135 -4.72 -13.80 -13.51
N GLU A 136 -5.20 -13.28 -14.63
CA GLU A 136 -4.49 -13.28 -15.90
C GLU A 136 -3.57 -12.06 -15.96
N ALA A 137 -2.27 -12.28 -16.09
CA ALA A 137 -1.28 -11.21 -16.14
C ALA A 137 -0.51 -11.28 -17.46
N ASP A 138 -0.80 -10.33 -18.35
CA ASP A 138 -0.08 -10.14 -19.60
C ASP A 138 0.91 -8.98 -19.45
N PRO A 139 2.24 -9.19 -19.58
CA PRO A 139 3.18 -8.09 -19.50
C PRO A 139 3.06 -7.10 -20.67
N CYS A 140 2.49 -7.50 -21.82
CA CYS A 140 2.31 -6.63 -22.98
C CYS A 140 1.30 -5.50 -22.72
N VAL A 141 0.37 -5.64 -21.77
CA VAL A 141 -0.54 -4.53 -21.42
C VAL A 141 0.18 -3.40 -20.67
N LEU A 142 1.43 -3.61 -20.26
CA LEU A 142 2.27 -2.60 -19.63
C LEU A 142 3.07 -1.77 -20.63
N ASP A 143 2.95 -2.01 -21.95
CA ASP A 143 3.88 -1.48 -22.96
C ASP A 143 3.67 -0.04 -23.43
N ASP A 144 2.74 0.71 -22.83
CA ASP A 144 2.57 2.10 -23.22
C ASP A 144 3.75 2.99 -22.80
N THR A 145 3.96 4.04 -23.60
CA THR A 145 5.19 4.83 -23.87
C THR A 145 5.96 5.49 -22.70
N SER A 146 5.66 5.20 -21.43
CA SER A 146 6.41 5.72 -20.27
C SER A 146 7.06 4.58 -19.47
N GLN A 147 8.35 4.35 -19.72
CA GLN A 147 9.15 3.26 -19.14
C GLN A 147 9.35 3.35 -17.61
N ASP A 148 9.21 4.55 -17.01
CA ASP A 148 9.62 4.80 -15.62
C ASP A 148 8.58 4.53 -14.54
N ASN A 149 7.31 4.29 -14.89
CA ASN A 149 6.22 4.19 -13.89
C ASN A 149 5.35 2.94 -14.00
N ARG A 150 5.82 1.90 -14.70
CA ARG A 150 5.10 0.62 -14.79
C ARG A 150 5.12 -0.08 -13.43
N ARG A 151 4.01 -0.65 -12.96
CA ARG A 151 3.97 -1.47 -11.73
C ARG A 151 4.41 -2.90 -12.07
N PRO A 152 5.65 -3.32 -11.78
CA PRO A 152 6.18 -4.59 -12.25
C PRO A 152 5.61 -5.78 -11.46
N PHE A 153 5.72 -6.95 -12.06
CA PHE A 153 5.48 -8.22 -11.40
C PHE A 153 6.49 -9.27 -11.89
N ALA A 154 6.91 -10.15 -10.99
CA ALA A 154 7.97 -11.11 -11.27
C ALA A 154 7.74 -12.44 -10.55
N LYS A 155 8.23 -13.53 -11.13
CA LYS A 155 8.49 -14.78 -10.41
C LYS A 155 9.64 -14.50 -9.43
N VAL A 156 9.43 -14.74 -8.14
CA VAL A 156 10.41 -14.39 -7.09
C VAL A 156 11.18 -15.59 -6.55
N ALA A 157 11.05 -16.76 -7.18
CA ALA A 157 11.90 -17.91 -6.90
C ALA A 157 13.38 -17.52 -6.99
N GLY A 158 14.17 -17.84 -5.96
CA GLY A 158 15.58 -17.45 -5.84
C GLY A 158 15.84 -16.00 -5.38
N LEU A 159 14.81 -15.15 -5.31
CA LEU A 159 14.87 -13.81 -4.70
C LEU A 159 14.19 -13.77 -3.34
N SER A 160 13.16 -14.59 -3.16
CA SER A 160 12.39 -14.72 -1.93
C SER A 160 13.16 -15.51 -0.86
N ALA A 161 12.65 -15.50 0.38
CA ALA A 161 13.15 -16.35 1.45
C ALA A 161 12.81 -17.84 1.26
N TYR A 162 11.99 -18.17 0.25
CA TYR A 162 11.48 -19.51 -0.04
C TYR A 162 11.79 -19.85 -1.51
N GLU A 163 13.01 -20.34 -1.75
CA GLU A 163 13.57 -20.48 -3.11
C GLU A 163 12.78 -21.43 -4.04
N ASP A 164 12.11 -22.42 -3.46
CA ASP A 164 11.37 -23.46 -4.21
C ASP A 164 9.90 -23.09 -4.50
N GLU A 165 9.42 -21.94 -4.00
CA GLU A 165 8.04 -21.53 -4.20
C GLU A 165 7.82 -20.97 -5.60
N SER A 166 6.68 -21.34 -6.20
CA SER A 166 6.22 -20.76 -7.47
C SER A 166 5.52 -19.42 -7.26
N GLU A 167 6.07 -18.59 -6.37
CA GLU A 167 5.52 -17.29 -6.02
C GLU A 167 5.73 -16.28 -7.15
N VAL A 168 4.66 -15.56 -7.48
CA VAL A 168 4.69 -14.36 -8.32
C VAL A 168 4.23 -13.18 -7.46
N LEU A 169 5.08 -12.16 -7.38
CA LEU A 169 4.84 -10.96 -6.58
C LEU A 169 4.54 -9.78 -7.51
N PHE A 170 3.40 -9.13 -7.28
CA PHE A 170 3.03 -7.89 -7.96
C PHE A 170 3.37 -6.68 -7.10
N MET A 171 3.88 -5.62 -7.74
CA MET A 171 4.14 -4.35 -7.08
C MET A 171 2.86 -3.79 -6.46
N LEU A 172 2.99 -3.17 -5.29
CA LEU A 172 1.87 -2.47 -4.66
C LEU A 172 1.23 -1.48 -5.63
N GLY A 173 -0.09 -1.35 -5.54
CA GLY A 173 -0.88 -0.52 -6.44
C GLY A 173 -1.18 -1.16 -7.79
N SER A 174 -0.76 -2.39 -8.08
CA SER A 174 -1.19 -3.07 -9.31
C SER A 174 -2.72 -3.05 -9.42
N ILE A 175 -3.21 -2.76 -10.63
CA ILE A 175 -4.63 -2.61 -10.93
C ILE A 175 -5.11 -3.77 -11.80
N PHE A 176 -6.33 -4.21 -11.52
CA PHE A 176 -6.91 -5.38 -12.16
C PHE A 176 -8.34 -5.09 -12.58
N CYS A 177 -8.72 -5.53 -13.77
CA CYS A 177 -10.08 -5.44 -14.24
C CYS A 177 -10.85 -6.69 -13.79
N LEU A 178 -11.99 -6.51 -13.13
CA LEU A 178 -12.80 -7.60 -12.60
C LEU A 178 -13.70 -8.18 -13.70
N ASN A 179 -13.38 -9.39 -14.15
CA ASN A 179 -14.00 -9.98 -15.35
C ASN A 179 -15.24 -10.82 -15.02
N GLU A 180 -15.10 -11.73 -14.06
CA GLU A 180 -16.16 -12.71 -13.74
C GLU A 180 -16.08 -13.13 -12.28
N ILE A 181 -17.24 -13.36 -11.66
CA ILE A 181 -17.35 -14.03 -10.37
C ILE A 181 -18.32 -15.20 -10.53
N TYR A 182 -17.86 -16.42 -10.24
CA TYR A 182 -18.68 -17.63 -10.30
C TYR A 182 -18.38 -18.55 -9.11
N TYR A 183 -19.22 -19.57 -8.91
CA TYR A 183 -19.06 -20.52 -7.82
C TYR A 183 -18.53 -21.85 -8.35
N GLU A 184 -17.59 -22.42 -7.61
CA GLU A 184 -17.09 -23.77 -7.83
C GLU A 184 -17.39 -24.62 -6.60
N GLN A 185 -17.92 -25.83 -6.82
CA GLN A 185 -18.07 -26.80 -5.74
C GLN A 185 -16.72 -27.42 -5.43
N SER A 186 -16.22 -27.19 -4.21
CA SER A 186 -14.93 -27.74 -3.77
C SER A 186 -15.09 -29.11 -3.11
N SER A 187 -16.24 -29.37 -2.48
CA SER A 187 -16.63 -30.65 -1.87
C SER A 187 -18.15 -30.67 -1.63
N ALA A 188 -18.70 -31.79 -1.15
CA ALA A 188 -20.15 -32.01 -1.00
C ALA A 188 -20.89 -30.89 -0.22
N ASP A 189 -20.20 -30.17 0.68
CA ASP A 189 -20.81 -29.16 1.56
C ASP A 189 -20.14 -27.78 1.49
N SER A 190 -19.14 -27.57 0.62
CA SER A 190 -18.44 -26.27 0.53
C SER A 190 -18.40 -25.70 -0.89
N THR A 191 -18.80 -24.43 -0.99
CA THR A 191 -18.74 -23.64 -2.22
C THR A 191 -17.64 -22.60 -2.09
N MET A 192 -16.78 -22.52 -3.10
CA MET A 192 -15.73 -21.52 -3.21
C MET A 192 -16.12 -20.55 -4.32
N SER A 193 -16.02 -19.24 -4.06
CA SER A 193 -16.23 -18.26 -5.13
C SER A 193 -14.92 -18.05 -5.88
N ILE A 194 -14.93 -18.20 -7.19
CA ILE A 194 -13.81 -17.87 -8.06
C ILE A 194 -14.02 -16.44 -8.56
N ILE A 195 -12.96 -15.65 -8.47
CA ILE A 195 -12.94 -14.27 -8.93
C ILE A 195 -11.87 -14.15 -10.02
N ARG A 196 -12.31 -14.03 -11.26
CA ARG A 196 -11.44 -13.82 -12.42
C ARG A 196 -11.18 -12.35 -12.65
N MET A 197 -9.91 -12.03 -12.82
CA MET A 197 -9.48 -10.67 -13.14
C MET A 197 -8.29 -10.68 -14.08
N THR A 198 -8.09 -9.58 -14.79
CA THR A 198 -6.95 -9.39 -15.69
C THR A 198 -6.14 -8.20 -15.21
N LEU A 199 -4.80 -8.33 -15.20
CA LEU A 199 -3.89 -7.21 -14.96
C LEU A 199 -4.12 -6.14 -16.03
N CYS A 200 -4.31 -4.90 -15.59
CA CYS A 200 -4.53 -3.77 -16.47
C CYS A 200 -3.29 -2.87 -16.49
N GLY A 201 -3.01 -2.27 -17.66
CA GLY A 201 -1.93 -1.30 -17.82
C GLY A 201 -2.16 -0.06 -16.97
N ASP A 202 -1.09 0.56 -16.47
CA ASP A 202 -1.21 1.76 -15.63
C ASP A 202 -1.80 2.91 -16.46
N HIS A 203 -3.06 3.25 -16.18
CA HIS A 203 -3.74 4.42 -16.74
C HIS A 203 -3.85 5.53 -15.69
N ASP A 204 -2.77 5.84 -14.96
CA ASP A 204 -2.73 7.00 -14.07
C ASP A 204 -1.85 8.12 -14.63
N ASN A 205 -2.50 9.04 -15.36
CA ASN A 205 -1.95 10.35 -15.69
C ASN A 205 -1.95 11.28 -14.45
N ASP A 206 -2.74 10.97 -13.41
CA ASP A 206 -3.00 11.90 -12.29
C ASP A 206 -1.96 11.82 -11.17
N LEU A 207 -1.51 10.62 -10.78
CA LEU A 207 -0.44 10.45 -9.79
C LEU A 207 0.92 10.90 -10.33
N LYS A 208 1.17 10.66 -11.62
CA LYS A 208 2.35 11.16 -12.32
C LYS A 208 2.31 12.67 -12.47
N GLN A 209 1.17 13.26 -12.85
CA GLN A 209 1.02 14.72 -12.87
C GLN A 209 1.23 15.33 -11.48
N LEU A 210 0.72 14.70 -10.42
CA LEU A 210 0.96 15.15 -9.05
C LEU A 210 2.44 15.03 -8.67
N TYR A 211 3.09 13.91 -8.98
CA TYR A 211 4.52 13.70 -8.72
C TYR A 211 5.42 14.65 -9.52
N ASP A 212 5.14 14.83 -10.81
CA ASP A 212 5.84 15.75 -11.70
C ASP A 212 5.59 17.21 -11.30
N HIS A 213 4.38 17.54 -10.85
CA HIS A 213 4.07 18.85 -10.27
C HIS A 213 4.85 19.08 -8.98
N MET A 214 4.88 18.12 -8.05
CA MET A 214 5.69 18.20 -6.83
C MET A 214 7.18 18.31 -7.16
N LYS A 215 7.69 17.55 -8.14
CA LYS A 215 9.09 17.63 -8.59
C LYS A 215 9.42 19.00 -9.19
N LYS A 216 8.47 19.61 -9.89
CA LYS A 216 8.61 20.90 -10.56
C LYS A 216 8.48 22.09 -9.60
N GLU A 217 7.54 22.06 -8.67
CA GLU A 217 7.31 23.11 -7.66
C GLU A 217 8.41 23.12 -6.59
N TYR A 218 8.84 21.93 -6.14
CA TYR A 218 9.79 21.82 -5.02
C TYR A 218 11.24 21.55 -5.45
N HIS A 219 11.53 21.46 -6.75
CA HIS A 219 12.87 21.24 -7.32
C HIS A 219 13.70 20.12 -6.67
N ARG A 220 13.05 19.04 -6.21
CA ARG A 220 13.71 17.94 -5.48
C ARG A 220 13.63 16.63 -6.24
N GLU A 221 14.78 15.95 -6.37
CA GLU A 221 14.92 14.67 -7.08
C GLU A 221 14.42 13.47 -6.27
N GLU A 222 14.35 13.56 -4.93
CA GLU A 222 13.89 12.48 -4.04
C GLU A 222 12.83 12.97 -3.04
N ALA A 223 11.83 12.13 -2.78
CA ALA A 223 10.85 12.34 -1.71
C ALA A 223 11.55 12.24 -0.33
N ASN A 224 11.69 13.38 0.35
CA ASN A 224 12.32 13.50 1.67
C ASN A 224 11.33 14.04 2.73
N LEU A 225 11.74 14.06 4.01
CA LEU A 225 10.85 14.48 5.09
C LEU A 225 10.35 15.92 4.94
N LEU A 226 11.19 16.78 4.34
CA LEU A 226 10.84 18.16 4.04
C LEU A 226 9.75 18.23 2.97
N SER A 227 9.91 17.56 1.82
CA SER A 227 8.87 17.52 0.78
C SER A 227 7.56 16.90 1.26
N LEU A 228 7.61 15.88 2.13
CA LEU A 228 6.41 15.34 2.77
C LEU A 228 5.73 16.34 3.71
N GLY A 229 6.52 17.10 4.48
CA GLY A 229 6.01 18.16 5.31
C GLY A 229 5.30 19.22 4.47
N ASP A 230 5.88 19.61 3.34
CA ASP A 230 5.31 20.57 2.39
C ASP A 230 3.99 20.06 1.81
N THR A 231 3.95 18.81 1.34
CA THR A 231 2.71 18.20 0.86
C THR A 231 1.62 18.19 1.93
N MET A 232 1.96 17.85 3.19
CA MET A 232 0.99 17.86 4.28
C MET A 232 0.52 19.29 4.63
N PHE A 233 1.41 20.28 4.50
CA PHE A 233 1.08 21.69 4.68
C PHE A 233 0.08 22.16 3.62
N ASP A 234 0.33 21.85 2.35
CA ASP A 234 -0.55 22.18 1.22
C ASP A 234 -1.93 21.52 1.35
N MET A 235 -1.97 20.29 1.87
CA MET A 235 -3.22 19.58 2.18
C MET A 235 -3.96 20.14 3.41
N GLY A 236 -3.45 21.18 4.07
CA GLY A 236 -4.00 21.76 5.29
C GLY A 236 -3.84 20.88 6.53
N LYS A 237 -3.05 19.80 6.44
CA LYS A 237 -2.78 18.85 7.53
C LYS A 237 -1.61 19.35 8.39
N PHE A 238 -1.77 20.52 9.00
CA PHE A 238 -0.71 21.26 9.68
C PHE A 238 -0.05 20.49 10.85
N ASP A 239 -0.79 19.62 11.55
CA ASP A 239 -0.22 18.76 12.60
C ASP A 239 0.76 17.72 12.03
N LEU A 240 0.44 17.15 10.86
CA LEU A 240 1.33 16.21 10.18
C LEU A 240 2.51 16.93 9.52
N ALA A 241 2.29 18.12 8.95
CA ALA A 241 3.36 18.96 8.43
C ALA A 241 4.40 19.29 9.52
N GLU A 242 3.95 19.77 10.68
CA GLU A 242 4.83 20.06 11.83
C GLU A 242 5.65 18.84 12.24
N LYS A 243 5.00 17.67 12.29
CA LYS A 243 5.63 16.41 12.68
C LYS A 243 6.75 16.04 11.72
N TYR A 244 6.53 16.14 10.42
CA TYR A 244 7.54 15.80 9.41
C TYR A 244 8.69 16.81 9.39
N TYR A 245 8.42 18.11 9.51
CA TYR A 245 9.47 19.13 9.62
C TYR A 245 10.32 18.96 10.89
N CYS A 246 9.68 18.77 12.05
CA CYS A 246 10.38 18.52 13.32
C CYS A 246 11.19 17.21 13.31
N ARG A 247 10.76 16.23 12.52
CA ARG A 247 11.51 14.99 12.32
C ARG A 247 12.72 15.24 11.41
N SER A 248 12.54 15.98 10.31
CA SER A 248 13.63 16.37 9.41
C SER A 248 14.73 17.13 10.17
N LEU A 249 14.35 18.09 11.02
CA LEU A 249 15.29 18.83 11.88
C LEU A 249 16.13 17.94 12.81
N ARG A 250 15.59 16.79 13.24
CA ARG A 250 16.31 15.85 14.12
C ARG A 250 17.25 14.94 13.35
N GLU A 251 17.01 14.73 12.06
CA GLU A 251 17.79 13.84 11.20
C GLU A 251 18.89 14.60 10.44
N LEU A 252 18.84 15.94 10.37
CA LEU A 252 19.82 16.77 9.66
C LEU A 252 21.03 17.21 10.52
N PRO A 253 22.24 17.33 9.91
CA PRO A 253 23.39 18.00 10.51
C PRO A 253 23.10 19.46 10.86
N SER A 254 23.82 19.98 11.86
CA SER A 254 23.63 21.35 12.37
C SER A 254 24.02 22.46 11.38
N ASP A 255 24.72 22.11 10.30
CA ASP A 255 25.20 22.99 9.24
C ASP A 255 24.48 22.75 7.90
N ASP A 256 23.40 21.97 7.89
CA ASP A 256 22.66 21.66 6.66
C ASP A 256 21.95 22.89 6.08
N SER A 257 22.11 23.11 4.77
CA SER A 257 21.52 24.25 4.06
C SER A 257 19.99 24.30 4.11
N SER A 258 19.34 23.16 4.36
CA SER A 258 17.87 23.03 4.43
C SER A 258 17.29 23.48 5.78
N LEU A 259 18.13 23.77 6.79
CA LEU A 259 17.66 24.20 8.11
C LEU A 259 16.88 25.51 8.05
N SER A 260 17.32 26.48 7.25
CA SER A 260 16.64 27.76 7.10
C SER A 260 15.22 27.60 6.55
N GLU A 261 15.05 26.70 5.59
CA GLU A 261 13.76 26.37 4.99
C GLU A 261 12.87 25.62 6.00
N LEU A 262 13.41 24.67 6.76
CA LEU A 262 12.65 23.98 7.81
C LEU A 262 12.14 24.91 8.90
N TYR A 263 12.96 25.86 9.35
CA TYR A 263 12.52 26.85 10.33
C TYR A 263 11.48 27.80 9.74
N HIS A 264 11.61 28.18 8.47
CA HIS A 264 10.62 28.97 7.77
C HIS A 264 9.27 28.24 7.69
N ASN A 265 9.27 26.98 7.23
CA ASN A 265 8.06 26.18 7.05
C ASN A 265 7.39 25.85 8.39
N LEU A 266 8.17 25.64 9.46
CA LEU A 266 7.62 25.54 10.83
C LEU A 266 6.98 26.85 11.31
N GLY A 267 7.55 27.99 10.95
CA GLY A 267 6.95 29.30 11.19
C GLY A 267 5.59 29.43 10.50
N MET A 268 5.50 29.02 9.22
CA MET A 268 4.25 29.01 8.46
C MET A 268 3.20 28.06 9.08
N VAL A 269 3.61 26.88 9.53
CA VAL A 269 2.75 25.95 10.27
C VAL A 269 2.21 26.57 11.55
N ALA A 270 3.06 27.23 12.33
CA ALA A 270 2.66 27.87 13.58
C ALA A 270 1.63 28.99 13.34
N ASP A 271 1.82 29.79 12.28
CA ASP A 271 0.91 30.86 11.88
C ASP A 271 -0.45 30.30 11.42
N ALA A 272 -0.43 29.31 10.52
CA ALA A 272 -1.63 28.64 10.02
C ALA A 272 -2.44 27.96 11.14
N LYS A 273 -1.79 27.32 12.11
CA LYS A 273 -2.46 26.78 13.30
C LYS A 273 -3.02 27.87 14.21
N GLY A 274 -2.31 28.99 14.35
CA GLY A 274 -2.79 30.16 15.08
C GLY A 274 -4.08 30.73 14.49
N ASP A 275 -4.14 30.85 13.17
CA ASP A 275 -5.32 31.33 12.46
C ASP A 275 -6.48 30.34 12.47
N LEU A 276 -6.20 29.03 12.34
CA LEU A 276 -7.22 28.00 12.49
C LEU A 276 -7.85 28.01 13.90
N LYS A 277 -7.03 28.20 14.94
CA LYS A 277 -7.52 28.34 16.32
C LYS A 277 -8.43 29.56 16.47
N LYS A 278 -8.04 30.72 15.92
CA LYS A 278 -8.88 31.93 15.91
C LYS A 278 -10.20 31.70 15.18
N VAL A 279 -10.20 30.99 14.04
CA VAL A 279 -11.43 30.66 13.29
C VAL A 279 -12.35 29.73 14.09
N ILE A 280 -11.79 28.71 14.75
CA ILE A 280 -12.56 27.80 15.61
C ILE A 280 -13.14 28.54 16.83
N GLU A 281 -12.37 29.41 17.46
CA GLU A 281 -12.84 30.24 18.58
C GLU A 281 -13.90 31.24 18.15
N ALA A 282 -13.72 31.91 17.01
CA ALA A 282 -14.72 32.79 16.41
C ALA A 282 -16.02 32.02 16.12
N LYS A 283 -15.92 30.82 15.53
CA LYS A 283 -17.08 29.94 15.26
C LYS A 283 -17.77 29.46 16.54
N LYS A 284 -17.03 29.21 17.62
CA LYS A 284 -17.59 28.87 18.95
C LYS A 284 -18.23 30.06 19.64
N SER A 285 -17.70 31.26 19.46
CA SER A 285 -18.26 32.52 20.02
C SER A 285 -19.50 33.01 19.26
N SER A 286 -19.66 32.61 18.00
CA SER A 286 -20.86 32.88 17.21
C SER A 286 -21.96 31.89 17.56
N LYS A 287 -22.83 32.24 18.52
CA LYS A 287 -24.01 31.45 18.90
C LYS A 287 -25.08 31.44 17.78
N VAL A 288 -25.36 30.23 17.25
CA VAL A 288 -26.63 29.67 16.67
C VAL A 288 -26.91 29.79 15.14
N HIS A 289 -26.90 28.64 14.41
CA HIS A 289 -28.10 27.91 13.90
C HIS A 289 -27.72 26.55 13.25
N PRO A 290 -28.41 25.43 13.56
CA PRO A 290 -28.01 24.06 13.19
C PRO A 290 -28.52 23.60 11.81
N GLU A 291 -28.12 24.26 10.72
CA GLU A 291 -28.51 23.82 9.36
C GLU A 291 -27.37 23.81 8.31
N LEU A 292 -26.11 23.87 8.72
CA LEU A 292 -24.97 23.60 7.82
C LEU A 292 -24.14 22.39 8.29
N ILE A 293 -24.86 21.32 8.61
CA ILE A 293 -24.32 19.98 8.90
C ILE A 293 -23.85 19.25 7.62
N SER A 294 -23.98 19.83 6.41
CA SER A 294 -23.87 19.06 5.16
C SER A 294 -22.48 18.87 4.53
N ILE A 295 -21.37 19.36 5.10
CA ILE A 295 -20.03 19.17 4.46
C ILE A 295 -19.02 18.45 5.36
N ALA A 296 -19.26 18.37 6.67
CA ALA A 296 -18.37 17.67 7.61
C ALA A 296 -18.70 16.17 7.80
N ALA A 297 -19.75 15.66 7.17
CA ALA A 297 -20.20 14.27 7.33
C ALA A 297 -19.64 13.29 6.28
N MET A 298 -18.96 13.75 5.22
CA MET A 298 -18.42 12.85 4.18
C MET A 298 -16.94 12.45 4.37
N SER A 299 -16.18 13.09 5.27
CA SER A 299 -14.76 12.74 5.48
C SER A 299 -14.51 11.70 6.57
N ASN A 300 -15.54 11.20 7.24
CA ASN A 300 -15.40 10.27 8.38
C ASN A 300 -15.97 8.85 8.13
N LEU A 301 -16.22 8.47 6.87
CA LEU A 301 -16.78 7.14 6.56
C LEU A 301 -15.82 6.13 5.92
N ILE A 302 -14.51 6.38 5.84
CA ILE A 302 -13.53 5.38 5.32
C ILE A 302 -12.43 5.08 6.34
N ALA A 303 -12.79 4.96 7.60
CA ALA A 303 -11.88 4.51 8.65
C ALA A 303 -12.59 3.55 9.61
N LEU A 304 -13.30 2.54 9.09
CA LEU A 304 -13.67 1.35 9.84
C LEU A 304 -14.24 0.26 8.91
N VAL A 305 -13.34 -0.48 8.25
CA VAL A 305 -13.32 -1.95 8.10
C VAL A 305 -11.85 -2.34 7.89
#